data_AF-A0A948Q9M4-F1
#
_entry.id   AF-A0A948Q9M4-F1
#
_cell.length_a   1.000
_cell.length_b   1.000
_cell.length_c   1.000
_cell.angle_alpha   90.00
_cell.angle_beta   90.00
_cell.angle_gamma   90.00
#
_symmetry.space_group_name_H-M   'P 1'
#
loop_
_entity.id
_entity.type
_entity.pdbx_description
1 polymer ?
#
loop_
_entity_poly.entity_id
_entity_poly.type
_entity_poly.pdbx_seq_one_letter_code
_entity_poly.pdbx_strand_id
1 'polypeptide(L)'
;MTSPKDIENIIVGVSNGRPVKLSDVAKVTDGPDEKKSSVYFKSQAINSGIKYQAVTLSIAKRKGANATKISKEILSKVESLKGNIIPSDVNVTVARDYGKTAKEKSDELLFYLLLATVSVAILIAFTLDLRESIVVLVTIPVTLALTMLVYYLYGHTLNRITLFALIFSIGILVDDAIVVIENINRHCL
;
A
#
# COMPACT_ATOMS: atom_id res chain seq x y z
N MET A 1 -19.52 15.04 39.07
CA MET A 1 -18.43 15.92 39.55
C MET A 1 -17.93 16.63 38.33
N THR A 2 -18.46 17.83 38.08
CA THR A 2 -18.44 18.42 36.73
C THR A 2 -17.88 19.84 36.73
N SER A 3 -17.49 20.35 37.90
CA SER A 3 -16.87 21.66 38.05
C SER A 3 -15.55 21.55 38.83
N PRO A 4 -14.50 22.31 38.46
CA PRO A 4 -13.23 22.37 39.20
C PRO A 4 -13.40 22.66 40.70
N LYS A 5 -14.44 23.42 41.08
CA LYS A 5 -14.80 23.73 42.47
C LYS A 5 -15.25 22.51 43.29
N ASP A 6 -15.74 21.46 42.64
CA ASP A 6 -16.10 20.21 43.31
C ASP A 6 -14.85 19.46 43.76
N ILE A 7 -13.77 19.56 42.97
CA ILE A 7 -12.49 18.89 43.24
C ILE A 7 -11.75 19.61 44.38
N GLU A 8 -11.80 20.94 44.43
CA GLU A 8 -11.20 21.75 45.49
C GLU A 8 -11.73 21.40 46.90
N ASN A 9 -13.01 21.03 47.00
CA ASN A 9 -13.66 20.72 48.28
C ASN A 9 -13.53 19.26 48.72
N ILE A 10 -12.77 18.43 47.99
CA ILE A 10 -12.52 17.04 48.39
C ILE A 10 -11.69 17.01 49.67
N ILE A 11 -12.14 16.24 50.65
CA ILE A 11 -11.41 16.02 51.90
C ILE A 11 -10.32 14.97 51.62
N VAL A 12 -9.05 15.38 51.70
CA VAL A 12 -7.88 14.52 51.46
C VAL A 12 -7.37 13.85 52.74
N GLY A 13 -7.77 14.36 53.90
CA GLY A 13 -7.41 13.79 55.19
C GLY A 13 -8.02 14.57 56.35
N VAL A 14 -7.78 14.08 57.56
CA VAL A 14 -8.18 14.75 58.80
C VAL A 14 -6.91 14.99 59.63
N SER A 15 -6.70 16.23 60.06
CA SER A 15 -5.57 16.61 60.92
C SER A 15 -6.10 17.36 62.14
N ASN A 16 -5.74 16.92 63.36
CA ASN A 16 -6.22 17.49 64.62
C ASN A 16 -7.75 17.65 64.70
N GLY A 17 -8.50 16.67 64.18
CA GLY A 17 -9.97 16.67 64.20
C GLY A 17 -10.63 17.66 63.21
N ARG A 18 -9.86 18.31 62.34
CA ARG A 18 -10.38 19.18 61.28
C ARG A 18 -10.18 18.53 59.90
N PRO A 19 -11.20 18.53 59.03
CA PRO A 19 -11.06 18.03 57.67
C PRO A 19 -10.15 18.98 56.87
N VAL A 20 -9.12 18.42 56.24
CA VAL A 20 -8.21 19.14 55.34
C VAL A 20 -8.71 18.97 53.92
N LYS A 21 -8.98 20.09 53.24
CA LYS A 21 -9.46 20.08 51.85
C LYS A 21 -8.29 20.03 50.88
N LEU A 22 -8.54 19.54 49.67
CA LEU A 22 -7.54 19.54 48.60
C LEU A 22 -7.07 20.97 48.28
N SER A 23 -7.95 21.97 48.40
CA SER A 23 -7.61 23.39 48.29
C SER A 23 -6.55 23.88 49.29
N ASP A 24 -6.42 23.23 50.44
CA ASP A 24 -5.51 23.64 51.50
C ASP A 24 -4.06 23.17 51.23
N VAL A 25 -3.89 22.19 50.34
CA VAL A 25 -2.61 21.52 50.06
C VAL A 25 -2.16 21.65 48.61
N ALA A 26 -3.07 21.97 47.67
CA ALA A 26 -2.75 22.07 46.25
C ALA A 26 -3.61 23.12 45.54
N LYS A 27 -3.00 23.79 44.54
CA LYS A 27 -3.70 24.69 43.64
C LYS A 27 -4.30 23.89 42.48
N VAL A 28 -5.63 23.86 42.39
CA VAL A 28 -6.35 23.19 41.29
C VAL A 28 -6.59 24.20 40.18
N THR A 29 -6.16 23.90 38.96
CA THR A 29 -6.43 24.73 37.78
C THR A 29 -6.99 23.86 36.68
N ASP A 30 -8.11 24.27 36.11
CA ASP A 30 -8.64 23.67 34.89
C ASP A 30 -7.81 24.17 33.70
N GLY A 31 -7.00 23.27 33.16
CA GLY A 31 -6.05 23.55 32.10
C GLY A 31 -6.08 22.45 31.05
N PRO A 32 -5.64 22.74 29.81
CA PRO A 32 -5.48 21.71 28.80
C PRO A 32 -4.53 20.61 29.32
N ASP A 33 -4.83 19.34 28.99
CA ASP A 33 -3.97 18.19 29.32
C ASP A 33 -2.54 18.46 28.82
N GLU A 34 -1.54 17.89 29.50
CA GLU A 34 -0.14 18.02 29.09
C GLU A 34 -0.02 17.67 27.61
N LYS A 35 0.70 18.50 26.83
CA LYS A 35 0.94 18.25 25.40
C LYS A 35 1.81 17.00 25.24
N LYS A 36 1.19 15.82 25.29
CA LYS A 36 1.86 14.51 25.20
C LYS A 36 2.48 14.23 23.83
N SER A 37 2.11 14.98 22.78
CA SER A 37 2.75 14.86 21.47
C SER A 37 2.58 16.14 20.65
N SER A 38 3.68 16.82 20.34
CA SER A 38 3.72 17.87 19.32
C SER A 38 4.28 17.28 18.03
N VAL A 39 3.43 17.07 17.03
CA VAL A 39 3.83 16.58 15.71
C VAL A 39 4.08 17.79 14.80
N TYR A 40 5.31 17.91 14.32
CA TYR A 40 5.69 18.95 13.38
C TYR A 40 5.85 18.34 11.99
N PHE A 41 5.18 18.93 11.00
CA PHE A 41 5.41 18.57 9.62
C PHE A 41 6.48 19.48 9.02
N LYS A 42 7.55 18.89 8.50
CA LYS A 42 8.55 19.58 7.70
C LYS A 42 8.22 19.31 6.24
N SER A 43 7.64 20.28 5.56
CA SER A 43 7.40 20.19 4.12
C SER A 43 8.74 20.16 3.39
N GLN A 44 8.97 19.14 2.57
CA GLN A 44 10.17 19.05 1.72
C GLN A 44 10.04 19.93 0.46
N ALA A 45 8.81 20.32 0.09
CA ALA A 45 8.53 21.15 -1.08
C ALA A 45 8.91 22.63 -0.90
N ILE A 46 9.10 23.07 0.34
CA ILE A 46 9.46 24.45 0.69
C ILE A 46 10.74 24.35 1.51
N ASN A 47 11.89 24.63 0.87
CA ASN A 47 13.24 24.64 1.44
C ASN A 47 13.45 25.75 2.51
N SER A 48 12.41 26.13 3.25
CA SER A 48 12.43 27.25 4.18
C SER A 48 12.62 26.82 5.64
N GLY A 49 12.69 25.53 5.94
CA GLY A 49 12.88 25.04 7.32
C GLY A 49 11.72 25.36 8.28
N ILE A 50 10.61 25.91 7.76
CA ILE A 50 9.43 26.31 8.52
C ILE A 50 8.72 25.05 9.00
N LYS A 51 8.52 24.95 10.32
CA LYS A 51 7.78 23.86 10.97
C LYS A 51 6.32 24.28 11.07
N TYR A 52 5.42 23.56 10.42
CA TYR A 52 3.99 23.74 10.58
C TYR A 52 3.48 22.78 11.65
N GLN A 53 2.59 23.25 12.53
CA GLN A 53 1.82 22.36 13.38
C GLN A 53 0.96 21.48 12.48
N ALA A 54 1.04 20.18 12.66
CA ALA A 54 0.37 19.24 11.78
C ALA A 54 -0.29 18.12 12.57
N VAL A 55 -1.40 17.62 12.02
CA VAL A 55 -2.05 16.40 12.50
C VAL A 55 -1.75 15.30 11.50
N THR A 56 -1.20 14.18 11.99
CA THR A 56 -0.93 13.01 11.14
C THR A 56 -2.12 12.05 11.21
N LEU A 57 -2.77 11.83 10.07
CA LEU A 57 -3.80 10.81 9.93
C LEU A 57 -3.19 9.57 9.28
N SER A 58 -3.15 8.45 10.02
CA SER A 58 -2.67 7.17 9.50
C SER A 58 -3.86 6.27 9.16
N ILE A 59 -3.96 5.86 7.90
CA ILE A 59 -5.04 4.97 7.43
C ILE A 59 -4.45 3.61 7.08
N ALA A 60 -4.94 2.57 7.74
CA ALA A 60 -4.52 1.19 7.51
C ALA A 60 -5.58 0.44 6.69
N LYS A 61 -5.13 -0.34 5.71
CA LYS A 61 -6.02 -1.24 4.95
C LYS A 61 -6.44 -2.44 5.80
N ARG A 62 -7.66 -2.94 5.59
CA ARG A 62 -8.09 -4.24 6.15
C ARG A 62 -7.38 -5.40 5.43
N LYS A 63 -7.29 -6.56 6.09
CA LYS A 63 -6.75 -7.79 5.46
C LYS A 63 -7.57 -8.14 4.22
N GLY A 64 -6.89 -8.63 3.17
CA GLY A 64 -7.52 -8.97 1.88
C GLY A 64 -7.84 -7.79 0.96
N ALA A 65 -7.80 -6.55 1.45
CA ALA A 65 -8.17 -5.40 0.63
C ALA A 65 -7.01 -4.91 -0.26
N ASN A 66 -7.35 -4.48 -1.48
CA ASN A 66 -6.40 -3.99 -2.47
C ASN A 66 -5.88 -2.59 -2.08
N ALA A 67 -4.58 -2.51 -1.77
CA ALA A 67 -3.93 -1.28 -1.32
C ALA A 67 -3.95 -0.16 -2.36
N THR A 68 -3.84 -0.49 -3.65
CA THR A 68 -3.81 0.50 -4.74
C THR A 68 -5.19 1.16 -4.91
N LYS A 69 -6.26 0.36 -4.88
CA LYS A 69 -7.64 0.84 -4.99
C LYS A 69 -8.03 1.70 -3.80
N ILE A 70 -7.75 1.23 -2.58
CA ILE A 70 -8.05 1.97 -1.35
C ILE A 70 -7.31 3.31 -1.31
N SER A 71 -6.02 3.34 -1.67
CA SER A 71 -5.28 4.61 -1.69
C SER A 71 -5.91 5.63 -2.64
N LYS A 72 -6.32 5.19 -3.83
CA LYS A 72 -7.00 6.05 -4.81
C LYS A 72 -8.36 6.56 -4.31
N GLU A 73 -9.15 5.69 -3.66
CA GLU A 73 -10.42 6.07 -3.05
C GLU A 73 -10.25 7.06 -1.90
N ILE A 74 -9.23 6.87 -1.05
CA ILE A 74 -8.90 7.81 0.03
C ILE A 74 -8.51 9.16 -0.54
N LEU A 75 -7.62 9.22 -1.52
CA LEU A 75 -7.22 10.49 -2.15
C LEU A 75 -8.42 11.21 -2.77
N SER A 76 -9.26 10.48 -3.50
CA SER A 76 -10.48 11.04 -4.09
C SER A 76 -11.45 11.55 -3.03
N LYS A 77 -11.59 10.83 -1.91
CA LYS A 77 -12.43 11.26 -0.80
C LYS A 77 -11.87 12.52 -0.13
N VAL A 78 -10.58 12.57 0.13
CA VAL A 78 -9.90 13.76 0.66
C VAL A 78 -10.11 14.96 -0.25
N GLU A 79 -9.99 14.78 -1.56
CA GLU A 79 -10.23 15.85 -2.54
C GLU A 79 -11.69 16.33 -2.50
N SER A 80 -12.66 15.42 -2.40
CA SER A 80 -14.08 15.78 -2.27
C SER A 80 -14.44 16.54 -0.97
N LEU A 81 -13.58 16.45 0.04
CA LEU A 81 -13.77 17.13 1.33
C LEU A 81 -13.11 18.51 1.37
N LYS A 82 -12.20 18.81 0.43
CA LYS A 82 -11.61 20.14 0.27
C LYS A 82 -12.66 21.15 -0.17
N GLY A 83 -12.73 22.28 0.52
CA GLY A 83 -13.67 23.36 0.23
C GLY A 83 -15.03 23.25 0.92
N ASN A 84 -15.34 22.12 1.57
CA ASN A 84 -16.56 21.98 2.38
C ASN A 84 -16.22 21.79 3.87
N ILE A 85 -15.56 20.67 4.21
CA ILE A 85 -15.16 20.37 5.59
C ILE A 85 -13.73 20.84 5.89
N ILE A 86 -12.85 20.82 4.88
CA ILE A 86 -11.47 21.27 5.01
C ILE A 86 -11.41 22.74 4.54
N PRO A 87 -11.16 23.71 5.44
CA PRO A 87 -11.03 25.12 5.08
C PRO A 87 -9.85 25.33 4.13
N SER A 88 -9.89 26.40 3.35
CA SER A 88 -8.80 26.79 2.43
C SER A 88 -7.46 27.05 3.11
N ASP A 89 -7.47 27.33 4.41
CA ASP A 89 -6.27 27.58 5.21
C ASP A 89 -5.55 26.29 5.65
N VAL A 90 -6.17 25.12 5.44
CA VAL A 90 -5.61 23.82 5.82
C VAL A 90 -5.04 23.10 4.60
N ASN A 91 -3.71 22.94 4.56
CA ASN A 91 -3.03 22.20 3.51
C ASN A 91 -2.94 20.70 3.86
N VAL A 92 -3.46 19.85 2.97
CA VAL A 92 -3.37 18.39 3.09
C VAL A 92 -2.25 17.88 2.19
N THR A 93 -1.21 17.33 2.80
CA THR A 93 -0.09 16.70 2.09
C THR A 93 -0.02 15.22 2.44
N VAL A 94 0.17 14.38 1.41
CA VAL A 94 0.38 12.94 1.59
C VAL A 94 1.83 12.71 2.01
N ALA A 95 2.04 12.31 3.26
CA ALA A 95 3.39 12.05 3.78
C ALA A 95 3.98 10.73 3.26
N ARG A 96 3.14 9.67 3.16
CA ARG A 96 3.53 8.34 2.64
C ARG A 96 2.32 7.66 1.99
N ASP A 97 2.53 7.09 0.82
CA ASP A 97 1.52 6.31 0.10
C ASP A 97 2.09 4.95 -0.32
N TYR A 98 1.87 3.95 0.52
CA TYR A 98 2.27 2.57 0.24
C TYR A 98 1.44 1.93 -0.89
N GLY A 99 0.23 2.44 -1.16
CA GLY A 99 -0.59 1.97 -2.28
C GLY A 99 0.03 2.35 -3.62
N LYS A 100 0.48 3.60 -3.77
CA LYS A 100 1.19 4.08 -4.97
C LYS A 100 2.52 3.34 -5.17
N THR A 101 3.34 3.20 -4.14
CA THR A 101 4.59 2.44 -4.27
C THR A 101 4.36 0.97 -4.65
N ALA A 102 3.31 0.34 -4.09
CA ALA A 102 2.96 -1.03 -4.47
C ALA A 102 2.50 -1.15 -5.92
N LYS A 103 1.74 -0.16 -6.42
CA LYS A 103 1.32 -0.04 -7.83
C LYS A 103 2.54 0.05 -8.75
N GLU A 104 3.42 1.02 -8.50
CA GLU A 104 4.64 1.24 -9.29
C GLU A 104 5.52 -0.03 -9.33
N LYS A 105 5.74 -0.68 -8.19
CA LYS A 105 6.53 -1.92 -8.13
C LYS A 105 5.87 -3.10 -8.82
N SER A 106 4.55 -3.16 -8.89
CA SER A 106 3.84 -4.22 -9.62
C SER A 106 3.86 -3.96 -11.13
N ASP A 107 3.67 -2.71 -11.54
CA ASP A 107 3.73 -2.31 -12.95
C ASP A 107 5.17 -2.50 -13.52
N GLU A 108 6.20 -2.19 -12.72
CA GLU A 108 7.62 -2.44 -13.06
C GLU A 108 7.91 -3.95 -13.27
N LEU A 109 7.35 -4.81 -12.42
CA LEU A 109 7.48 -6.27 -12.58
C LEU A 109 6.73 -6.81 -13.80
N LEU A 110 5.52 -6.31 -14.06
CA LEU A 110 4.77 -6.66 -15.26
C LEU A 110 5.52 -6.25 -16.53
N PHE A 111 6.20 -5.10 -16.50
CA PHE A 111 7.05 -4.66 -17.59
C PHE A 111 8.23 -5.63 -17.83
N TYR A 112 8.93 -6.03 -16.77
CA TYR A 112 10.03 -7.01 -16.90
C TYR A 112 9.53 -8.39 -17.36
N LEU A 113 8.37 -8.85 -16.90
CA LEU A 113 7.75 -10.09 -17.37
C LEU A 113 7.46 -10.05 -18.88
N LEU A 114 6.86 -8.94 -19.34
CA LEU A 114 6.57 -8.76 -20.76
C LEU A 114 7.86 -8.70 -21.58
N LEU A 115 8.85 -7.93 -21.13
CA LEU A 115 10.14 -7.81 -21.81
C LEU A 115 10.84 -9.17 -21.90
N ALA A 116 10.91 -9.93 -20.80
CA ALA A 116 11.49 -11.27 -20.79
C ALA A 116 10.74 -12.22 -21.75
N THR A 117 9.41 -12.20 -21.71
CA THR A 117 8.56 -13.03 -22.57
C THR A 117 8.81 -12.75 -24.06
N VAL A 118 8.83 -11.47 -24.44
CA VAL A 118 9.08 -11.04 -25.83
C VAL A 118 10.51 -11.37 -26.25
N SER A 119 11.50 -11.14 -25.38
CA SER A 119 12.90 -11.47 -25.67
C SER A 119 13.09 -12.96 -25.92
N VAL A 120 12.49 -13.83 -25.11
CA VAL A 120 12.55 -15.29 -25.29
C VAL A 120 11.83 -15.69 -26.59
N ALA A 121 10.65 -15.14 -26.86
CA ALA A 121 9.91 -15.43 -28.09
C ALA A 121 10.71 -15.05 -29.35
N ILE A 122 11.38 -13.88 -29.34
CA ILE A 122 12.24 -13.45 -30.45
C ILE A 122 13.45 -14.37 -30.60
N LEU A 123 14.13 -14.70 -29.49
CA LEU A 123 15.29 -15.60 -29.51
C LEU A 123 14.92 -16.95 -30.13
N ILE A 124 13.81 -17.54 -29.67
CA ILE A 124 13.29 -18.80 -30.21
C ILE A 124 12.94 -18.67 -31.69
N ALA A 125 12.34 -17.56 -32.10
CA ALA A 125 12.02 -17.32 -33.50
C ALA A 125 13.23 -17.25 -34.43
N PHE A 126 14.41 -16.91 -33.91
CA PHE A 126 15.67 -16.96 -34.65
C PHE A 126 16.41 -18.30 -34.55
N THR A 127 16.13 -19.10 -33.53
CA THR A 127 16.90 -20.32 -33.21
C THR A 127 16.23 -21.59 -33.72
N LEU A 128 14.89 -21.61 -33.79
CA LEU A 128 14.09 -22.74 -34.25
C LEU A 128 13.51 -22.50 -35.66
N ASP A 129 13.12 -23.59 -36.31
CA ASP A 129 12.48 -23.51 -37.62
C ASP A 129 11.13 -22.78 -37.54
N LEU A 130 10.75 -22.14 -38.65
CA LEU A 130 9.58 -21.27 -38.75
C LEU A 130 8.28 -21.93 -38.26
N ARG A 131 8.16 -23.25 -38.40
CA ARG A 131 7.00 -24.03 -37.93
C ARG A 131 6.96 -24.17 -36.41
N GLU A 132 8.10 -24.38 -35.78
CA GLU A 132 8.24 -24.61 -34.34
C GLU A 132 8.09 -23.27 -33.59
N SER A 133 8.70 -22.22 -34.12
CA SER A 133 8.62 -20.85 -33.59
C SER A 133 7.18 -20.34 -33.47
N ILE A 134 6.34 -20.57 -34.49
CA ILE A 134 4.93 -20.11 -34.49
C ILE A 134 4.13 -20.76 -33.35
N VAL A 135 4.34 -22.05 -33.09
CA VAL A 135 3.64 -22.76 -32.01
C VAL A 135 4.02 -22.17 -30.66
N VAL A 136 5.31 -21.92 -30.43
CA VAL A 136 5.79 -21.32 -29.17
C VAL A 136 5.28 -19.88 -29.01
N LEU A 137 5.32 -19.08 -30.07
CA LEU A 137 4.86 -17.69 -30.08
C LEU A 137 3.39 -17.56 -29.68
N VAL A 138 2.55 -18.53 -30.03
CA VAL A 138 1.13 -18.56 -29.65
C VAL A 138 0.94 -19.15 -28.26
N THR A 139 1.70 -20.19 -27.90
CA THR A 139 1.52 -20.92 -26.63
C THR A 139 1.82 -20.05 -25.41
N ILE A 140 2.87 -19.22 -25.46
CA ILE A 140 3.26 -18.36 -24.34
C ILE A 140 2.17 -17.35 -23.94
N PRO A 141 1.66 -16.48 -24.85
CA PRO A 141 0.63 -15.51 -24.52
C PRO A 141 -0.70 -16.17 -24.14
N VAL A 142 -1.06 -17.30 -24.78
CA VAL A 142 -2.28 -18.04 -24.44
C VAL A 142 -2.22 -18.59 -23.01
N THR A 143 -1.09 -19.18 -22.62
CA THR A 143 -0.89 -19.69 -21.26
C THR A 143 -0.95 -18.57 -20.22
N LEU A 144 -0.28 -17.44 -20.49
CA LEU A 144 -0.28 -16.29 -19.58
C LEU A 144 -1.70 -15.72 -19.44
N ALA A 145 -2.44 -15.59 -20.55
CA ALA A 145 -3.81 -15.11 -20.55
C ALA A 145 -4.74 -16.06 -19.76
N LEU A 146 -4.63 -17.37 -19.97
CA LEU A 146 -5.42 -18.36 -19.24
C LEU A 146 -5.11 -18.34 -17.75
N THR A 147 -3.83 -18.25 -17.38
CA THR A 147 -3.41 -18.21 -15.98
C THR A 147 -3.93 -16.93 -15.29
N MET A 148 -3.82 -15.77 -15.94
CA MET A 148 -4.41 -14.52 -15.44
C MET A 148 -5.93 -14.61 -15.31
N LEU A 149 -6.61 -15.23 -16.28
CA LEU A 149 -8.06 -15.40 -16.26
C LEU A 149 -8.49 -16.24 -15.06
N VAL A 150 -7.82 -17.36 -14.80
CA VAL A 150 -8.06 -18.17 -13.59
C VAL A 150 -7.80 -17.34 -12.33
N TYR A 151 -6.70 -16.59 -12.29
CA TYR A 151 -6.38 -15.72 -11.15
C TYR A 151 -7.47 -14.67 -10.87
N TYR A 152 -8.03 -14.10 -11.94
CA TYR A 152 -9.11 -13.14 -11.87
C TYR A 152 -10.41 -13.78 -11.37
N LEU A 153 -10.77 -14.98 -11.86
CA LEU A 153 -11.97 -15.70 -11.43
C LEU A 153 -11.93 -16.11 -9.95
N TYR A 154 -10.75 -16.47 -9.42
CA TYR A 154 -10.56 -16.77 -8.00
C TYR A 154 -10.50 -15.50 -7.11
N GLY A 155 -10.57 -14.30 -7.69
CA GLY A 155 -10.56 -13.04 -6.95
C GLY A 155 -9.21 -12.70 -6.31
N HIS A 156 -8.12 -13.32 -6.77
CA HIS A 156 -6.78 -13.02 -6.25
C HIS A 156 -6.19 -11.77 -6.92
N THR A 157 -5.58 -10.91 -6.11
CA THR A 157 -4.84 -9.75 -6.63
C THR A 157 -3.42 -10.15 -7.02
N LEU A 158 -2.94 -9.65 -8.16
CA LEU A 158 -1.53 -9.76 -8.52
C LEU A 158 -0.68 -9.03 -7.48
N ASN A 159 0.28 -9.76 -6.91
CA ASN A 159 1.30 -9.24 -6.02
C ASN A 159 2.69 -9.66 -6.52
N ARG A 160 3.75 -9.12 -5.91
CA ARG A 160 5.13 -9.43 -6.32
C ARG A 160 5.46 -10.93 -6.28
N ILE A 161 5.01 -11.66 -5.24
CA ILE A 161 5.25 -13.11 -5.10
C ILE A 161 4.51 -13.88 -6.19
N THR A 162 3.26 -13.54 -6.47
CA THR A 162 2.44 -14.24 -7.47
C THR A 162 2.93 -13.94 -8.89
N LEU A 163 3.42 -12.72 -9.13
CA LEU A 163 4.10 -12.38 -10.38
C LEU A 163 5.36 -13.22 -10.57
N PHE A 164 6.24 -13.30 -9.58
CA PHE A 164 7.45 -14.14 -9.66
C PHE A 164 7.13 -15.62 -9.92
N ALA A 165 6.14 -16.16 -9.21
CA ALA A 165 5.68 -17.53 -9.42
C ALA A 165 5.17 -17.75 -10.85
N LEU A 166 4.46 -16.77 -11.42
CA LEU A 166 3.95 -16.83 -12.78
C LEU A 166 5.08 -16.80 -13.82
N ILE A 167 6.11 -15.94 -13.64
CA ILE A 167 7.30 -15.93 -14.52
C ILE A 167 7.99 -17.30 -14.50
N PHE A 168 8.24 -17.82 -13.30
CA PHE A 168 8.93 -19.09 -13.11
C PHE A 168 8.16 -20.27 -13.71
N SER A 169 6.83 -20.30 -13.48
CA SER A 169 5.96 -21.33 -14.02
C SER A 169 5.91 -21.31 -15.55
N ILE A 170 5.91 -20.13 -16.18
CA ILE A 170 5.94 -20.01 -17.64
C ILE A 170 7.26 -20.55 -18.19
N GLY A 171 8.39 -20.24 -17.57
CA GLY A 171 9.70 -20.77 -18.00
C GLY A 171 9.69 -22.30 -18.06
N ILE A 172 9.24 -22.96 -16.99
CA ILE A 172 9.17 -24.43 -16.93
C ILE A 172 8.19 -24.99 -17.97
N LEU A 173 7.00 -24.40 -18.11
CA LEU A 173 5.98 -24.92 -19.03
C LEU A 173 6.41 -24.79 -20.50
N VAL A 174 7.08 -23.69 -20.83
CA VAL A 174 7.54 -23.42 -22.20
C VAL A 174 8.68 -24.34 -22.57
N ASP A 175 9.60 -24.62 -21.65
CA ASP A 175 10.68 -25.59 -21.88
C ASP A 175 10.12 -26.98 -22.22
N ASP A 176 9.09 -27.45 -21.49
CA ASP A 176 8.43 -28.74 -21.77
C ASP A 176 7.75 -28.75 -23.15
N ALA A 177 7.03 -27.68 -23.48
CA ALA A 177 6.39 -27.54 -24.79
C ALA A 177 7.40 -27.57 -25.95
N ILE A 178 8.56 -26.93 -25.78
CA ILE A 178 9.63 -26.92 -26.78
C ILE A 178 10.21 -28.33 -26.96
N VAL A 179 10.53 -29.04 -25.88
CA VAL A 179 11.10 -30.40 -25.95
C VAL A 179 10.17 -31.36 -26.68
N VAL A 180 8.86 -31.27 -26.45
CA VAL A 180 7.88 -32.13 -27.14
C VAL A 180 7.85 -31.83 -28.65
N ILE A 181 7.86 -30.55 -29.04
CA ILE A 181 7.83 -30.14 -30.45
C ILE A 181 9.13 -30.55 -31.15
N GLU A 182 10.27 -30.31 -30.53
CA GLU A 182 11.58 -30.72 -31.05
C GLU A 182 11.66 -32.24 -31.21
N ASN A 183 11.12 -33.00 -30.24
CA ASN A 183 11.09 -34.45 -30.31
C ASN A 183 10.21 -34.98 -31.45
N ILE A 184 9.07 -34.32 -31.75
CA ILE A 184 8.22 -34.65 -32.90
C ILE A 184 8.98 -34.36 -34.20
N ASN A 185 9.63 -33.20 -34.32
CA ASN A 185 10.38 -32.84 -35.51
C ASN A 185 11.58 -33.77 -35.77
N ARG A 186 12.26 -34.22 -34.70
CA ARG A 186 13.42 -35.12 -34.78
C ARG A 186 13.08 -36.57 -35.16
N HIS A 187 11.84 -37.02 -34.93
CA HIS A 187 11.44 -38.42 -35.17
C HIS A 187 10.39 -38.63 -36.28
N CYS A 188 9.67 -37.59 -36.72
CA CYS A 188 8.68 -37.68 -37.81
C CYS A 188 9.18 -37.18 -39.18
N LEU A 189 10.45 -36.80 -39.28
CA LEU A 189 11.19 -36.56 -40.54
C LEU A 189 12.43 -37.45 -40.56
#